data_AF-A0A6A4HBA6-F1
#
_entry.id   AF-A0A6A4HBA6-F1
#
_cell.length_a   1.000
_cell.length_b   1.000
_cell.length_c   1.000
_cell.angle_alpha   90.00
_cell.angle_beta   90.00
_cell.angle_gamma   90.00
#
_symmetry.space_group_name_H-M   'P 1'
#
loop_
_entity.id
_entity.type
_entity.pdbx_description
1 polymer ?
#
loop_
_entity_poly.entity_id
_entity_poly.type
_entity_poly.pdbx_seq_one_letter_code
_entity_poly.pdbx_strand_id
1 'polypeptide(L)'
;CPHCPSIRIDSEMSEPETLRHIGSHIFKDICLKDANELCGLCLNTGGLCSVYLIKRAKDVWAIDMKHLWCQNLKAFNIKTALEFKTNSPCTNHPLLCPLCPTNAPAIWKYNLQKHISQSHYGATVHLYKNLFKLDPAEHTLMKRLFNNKPCARKSKGN
;
A
#
# COMPACT_ATOMS: atom_id res chain seq x y z
N CYS A 1 -14.01 4.35 -1.94
CA CYS A 1 -12.65 4.88 -1.72
C CYS A 1 -12.80 6.30 -1.19
N PRO A 2 -12.12 6.71 -0.11
CA PRO A 2 -12.28 8.06 0.45
C PRO A 2 -11.98 9.18 -0.56
N HIS A 3 -11.12 8.92 -1.55
CA HIS A 3 -10.76 9.89 -2.59
C HIS A 3 -11.41 9.60 -3.97
N CYS A 4 -12.20 8.53 -4.10
CA CYS A 4 -12.97 8.23 -5.31
C CYS A 4 -14.40 7.81 -4.90
N PRO A 5 -15.35 8.75 -4.87
CA PRO A 5 -16.73 8.49 -4.42
C PRO A 5 -17.47 7.45 -5.26
N SER A 6 -17.08 7.28 -6.53
CA SER A 6 -17.66 6.32 -7.48
C SER A 6 -17.20 4.87 -7.30
N ILE A 7 -16.30 4.59 -6.35
CA ILE A 7 -15.67 3.27 -6.21
C ILE A 7 -15.96 2.71 -4.81
N ARG A 8 -16.57 1.52 -4.74
CA ARG A 8 -16.78 0.79 -3.47
C ARG A 8 -15.77 -0.35 -3.32
N ILE A 9 -14.81 -0.18 -2.42
CA ILE A 9 -13.66 -1.11 -2.30
C ILE A 9 -14.07 -2.47 -1.71
N ASP A 10 -14.97 -2.43 -0.74
CA ASP A 10 -15.47 -3.61 -0.02
C ASP A 10 -16.20 -4.59 -0.95
N SER A 11 -17.04 -4.06 -1.83
CA SER A 11 -18.03 -4.80 -2.62
C SER A 11 -17.68 -4.96 -4.11
N GLU A 12 -16.87 -4.07 -4.69
CA GLU A 12 -16.63 -4.05 -6.15
C GLU A 12 -15.20 -4.45 -6.56
N MET A 13 -14.29 -4.64 -5.60
CA MET A 13 -12.87 -4.88 -5.91
C MET A 13 -12.33 -6.16 -5.27
N SER A 14 -11.62 -6.95 -6.07
CA SER A 14 -10.74 -8.01 -5.56
C SER A 14 -9.55 -7.42 -4.79
N GLU A 15 -8.80 -8.27 -4.10
CA GLU A 15 -7.61 -7.87 -3.33
C GLU A 15 -6.53 -7.22 -4.19
N PRO A 16 -6.12 -7.80 -5.34
CA PRO A 16 -5.12 -7.17 -6.19
C PRO A 16 -5.61 -5.84 -6.77
N GLU A 17 -6.90 -5.72 -7.08
CA GLU A 17 -7.49 -4.48 -7.56
C GLU A 17 -7.51 -3.39 -6.49
N THR A 18 -7.82 -3.77 -5.25
CA THR A 18 -7.78 -2.88 -4.08
C THR A 18 -6.37 -2.34 -3.87
N LEU A 19 -5.37 -3.22 -3.82
CA LEU A 19 -3.96 -2.83 -3.65
C LEU A 19 -3.49 -1.91 -4.78
N ARG A 20 -3.89 -2.21 -6.02
CA ARG A 20 -3.58 -1.38 -7.18
C ARG A 20 -4.24 -0.01 -7.11
N HIS A 21 -5.53 0.06 -6.78
CA HIS A 21 -6.26 1.31 -6.68
C HIS A 21 -5.70 2.19 -5.55
N ILE A 22 -5.56 1.64 -4.35
CA ILE A 22 -5.07 2.36 -3.17
C ILE A 22 -3.59 2.71 -3.31
N GLY A 23 -2.77 1.78 -3.81
CA GLY A 23 -1.36 2.03 -4.10
C GLY A 23 -1.17 3.18 -5.11
N SER A 24 -2.08 3.33 -6.08
CA SER A 24 -2.01 4.46 -7.02
C SER A 24 -2.20 5.81 -6.31
N HIS A 25 -3.08 5.88 -5.31
CA HIS A 25 -3.26 7.07 -4.49
C HIS A 25 -2.03 7.37 -3.65
N ILE A 26 -1.53 6.40 -2.88
CA ILE A 26 -0.32 6.59 -2.05
C ILE A 26 0.85 7.10 -2.90
N PHE A 27 0.96 6.60 -4.13
CA PHE A 27 2.11 6.87 -4.98
C PHE A 27 2.02 8.15 -5.83
N LYS A 28 0.81 8.61 -6.18
CA LYS A 28 0.62 9.70 -7.17
C LYS A 28 -0.30 10.81 -6.71
N ASP A 29 -1.04 10.63 -5.63
CA ASP A 29 -1.93 11.66 -5.11
C ASP A 29 -1.14 12.74 -4.39
N ILE A 30 -1.12 13.95 -4.93
CA ILE A 30 -0.38 15.07 -4.34
C ILE A 30 -0.96 15.47 -2.97
N CYS A 31 -2.25 15.24 -2.75
CA CYS A 31 -2.91 15.52 -1.48
C CYS A 31 -2.43 14.60 -0.35
N LEU A 32 -1.81 13.46 -0.70
CA LEU A 32 -1.36 12.43 0.23
C LEU A 32 0.16 12.42 0.45
N LYS A 33 0.92 13.30 -0.23
CA LYS A 33 2.39 13.31 -0.17
C LYS A 33 2.93 13.46 1.26
N ASP A 34 2.26 14.27 2.07
CA ASP A 34 2.69 14.60 3.43
C ASP A 34 2.05 13.70 4.49
N ALA A 35 1.06 12.89 4.12
CA ALA A 35 0.41 11.96 5.03
C ALA A 35 1.40 10.90 5.56
N ASN A 36 1.39 10.66 6.86
CA ASN A 36 2.28 9.68 7.47
C ASN A 36 1.62 8.29 7.48
N GLU A 37 2.37 7.28 7.03
CA GLU A 37 2.03 5.85 7.11
C GLU A 37 0.59 5.50 6.66
N LEU A 38 0.23 5.92 5.44
CA LEU A 38 -1.07 5.61 4.85
C LEU A 38 -1.33 4.10 4.78
N CYS A 39 -2.52 3.68 5.18
CA CYS A 39 -2.93 2.29 5.02
C CYS A 39 -3.03 1.93 3.53
N GLY A 40 -2.34 0.86 3.11
CA GLY A 40 -2.39 0.31 1.76
C GLY A 40 -3.72 -0.32 1.33
N LEU A 41 -4.74 -0.36 2.20
CA LEU A 41 -6.07 -0.90 1.90
C LEU A 41 -7.18 0.17 1.96
N CYS A 42 -7.00 1.23 2.75
CA CYS A 42 -8.08 2.21 2.97
C CYS A 42 -7.63 3.67 2.98
N LEU A 43 -6.34 3.97 2.82
CA LEU A 43 -5.75 5.32 2.89
C LEU A 43 -5.93 6.04 4.24
N ASN A 44 -6.37 5.33 5.29
CA ASN A 44 -6.44 5.94 6.61
C ASN A 44 -5.05 6.31 7.11
N THR A 45 -4.96 7.42 7.83
CA THR A 45 -3.73 7.97 8.41
C THR A 45 -3.64 7.69 9.90
N GLY A 46 -2.44 7.74 10.48
CA GLY A 46 -2.27 7.82 11.94
C GLY A 46 -2.34 6.49 12.69
N GLY A 47 -1.88 5.38 12.08
CA GLY A 47 -1.62 4.12 12.80
C GLY A 47 -2.85 3.30 13.21
N LEU A 48 -4.07 3.81 12.99
CA LEU A 48 -5.32 3.08 13.28
C LEU A 48 -5.43 1.75 12.51
N CYS A 49 -4.82 1.68 11.32
CA CYS A 49 -4.74 0.47 10.52
C CYS A 49 -3.34 -0.15 10.61
N SER A 50 -2.99 -0.65 11.80
CA SER A 50 -1.74 -1.35 12.05
C SER A 50 -1.80 -2.77 11.48
N VAL A 51 -0.85 -3.11 10.60
CA VAL A 51 -0.74 -4.43 9.98
C VAL A 51 0.37 -5.21 10.67
N TYR A 52 0.08 -6.41 11.18
CA TYR A 52 1.08 -7.29 11.75
C TYR A 52 1.37 -8.45 10.81
N LEU A 53 2.63 -8.87 10.78
CA LEU A 53 3.07 -10.02 9.98
C LEU A 53 3.43 -11.17 10.90
N ILE A 54 2.90 -12.34 10.59
CA ILE A 54 3.20 -13.59 11.27
C ILE A 54 3.98 -14.51 10.35
N LYS A 55 4.99 -15.16 10.93
CA LYS A 55 5.78 -16.17 10.24
C LYS A 55 5.00 -17.48 10.20
N ARG A 56 4.70 -17.97 9.00
CA ARG A 56 4.17 -19.31 8.75
C ARG A 56 5.33 -20.28 8.47
N ALA A 57 5.02 -21.57 8.32
CA ALA A 57 6.01 -22.59 8.00
C ALA A 57 6.86 -22.20 6.77
N LYS A 58 8.14 -22.57 6.77
CA LYS A 58 9.11 -22.33 5.67
C LYS A 58 9.37 -20.85 5.32
N ASP A 59 9.56 -20.00 6.33
CA ASP A 59 9.89 -18.56 6.17
C ASP A 59 8.87 -17.75 5.34
N VAL A 60 7.62 -18.21 5.30
CA VAL A 60 6.55 -17.50 4.59
C VAL A 60 5.90 -16.50 5.54
N TRP A 61 5.99 -15.22 5.22
CA TRP A 61 5.25 -14.18 5.94
C TRP A 61 3.79 -14.13 5.46
N ALA A 62 2.88 -14.00 6.41
CA ALA A 62 1.46 -13.78 6.17
C ALA A 62 0.94 -12.64 7.05
N ILE A 63 -0.14 -12.02 6.61
CA ILE A 63 -0.83 -10.98 7.37
C ILE A 63 -1.57 -11.62 8.55
N ASP A 64 -1.42 -11.06 9.75
CA ASP A 64 -2.13 -11.52 10.95
C ASP A 64 -3.55 -10.96 11.02
N MET A 65 -4.46 -11.64 10.30
CA MET A 65 -5.89 -11.30 10.20
C MET A 65 -6.63 -11.18 11.53
N LYS A 66 -6.06 -11.64 12.66
CA LYS A 66 -6.74 -11.60 13.98
C LYS A 66 -6.56 -10.28 14.72
N HIS A 67 -5.47 -9.56 14.46
CA HIS A 67 -5.08 -8.36 15.20
C HIS A 67 -5.10 -7.08 14.34
N LEU A 68 -5.87 -7.11 13.24
CA LEU A 68 -5.98 -6.01 12.29
C LEU A 68 -7.31 -5.28 12.40
N TRP A 69 -7.24 -3.96 12.46
CA TRP A 69 -8.40 -3.08 12.30
C TRP A 69 -8.27 -2.30 10.98
N CYS A 70 -8.96 -2.77 9.95
CA CYS A 70 -9.11 -2.03 8.69
C CYS A 70 -10.50 -2.29 8.11
N GLN A 71 -11.21 -1.23 7.72
CA GLN A 71 -12.52 -1.33 7.08
C GLN A 71 -12.48 -2.11 5.75
N ASN A 72 -11.34 -2.10 5.07
CA ASN A 72 -11.11 -2.80 3.81
C ASN A 72 -10.15 -3.98 4.01
N LEU A 73 -10.18 -4.62 5.19
CA LEU A 73 -9.30 -5.74 5.47
C LEU A 73 -9.59 -6.87 4.49
N LYS A 74 -8.59 -7.19 3.65
CA LYS A 74 -8.65 -8.31 2.73
C LYS A 74 -7.41 -9.18 2.91
N ALA A 75 -7.60 -10.50 2.91
CA ALA A 75 -6.49 -11.44 2.98
C ALA A 75 -5.87 -11.57 1.58
N PHE A 76 -4.58 -11.28 1.45
CA PHE A 76 -3.87 -11.48 0.19
C PHE A 76 -2.51 -12.13 0.41
N ASN A 77 -2.01 -12.75 -0.64
CA ASN A 77 -0.69 -13.38 -0.63
C ASN A 77 0.40 -12.32 -0.83
N ILE A 78 1.26 -12.15 0.18
CA ILE A 78 2.36 -11.19 0.15
C ILE A 78 3.35 -11.50 -0.98
N LYS A 79 3.63 -12.78 -1.26
CA LYS A 79 4.54 -13.17 -2.37
C LYS A 79 4.00 -12.69 -3.70
N THR A 80 2.70 -12.87 -3.93
CA THR A 80 2.05 -12.38 -5.15
C THR A 80 2.08 -10.86 -5.24
N ALA A 81 1.87 -10.16 -4.12
CA ALA A 81 1.91 -8.69 -4.06
C ALA A 81 3.33 -8.11 -4.15
N LEU A 82 4.38 -8.91 -3.97
CA LEU A 82 5.78 -8.49 -4.13
C LEU A 82 6.23 -8.54 -5.60
N GLU A 83 5.61 -9.39 -6.41
CA GLU A 83 5.97 -9.59 -7.82
C GLU A 83 5.37 -8.50 -8.71
N PHE A 84 6.22 -7.75 -9.39
CA PHE A 84 5.79 -6.86 -10.46
C PHE A 84 5.32 -7.67 -11.67
N LYS A 85 4.10 -7.39 -12.15
CA LYS A 85 3.56 -7.92 -13.41
C LYS A 85 2.94 -6.79 -14.22
N THR A 86 3.07 -6.81 -15.54
CA THR A 86 2.52 -5.75 -16.40
C THR A 86 1.01 -5.59 -16.26
N ASN A 87 0.28 -6.69 -16.03
CA ASN A 87 -1.17 -6.71 -15.78
C ASN A 87 -1.55 -6.42 -14.31
N SER A 88 -0.60 -6.52 -13.37
CA SER A 88 -0.76 -6.20 -11.95
C SER A 88 0.50 -5.47 -11.44
N PRO A 89 0.65 -4.18 -11.79
CA PRO A 89 1.91 -3.47 -11.62
C PRO A 89 2.20 -3.02 -10.19
N CYS A 90 1.26 -3.18 -9.26
CA CYS A 90 1.40 -2.69 -7.89
C CYS A 90 2.19 -3.68 -7.05
N THR A 91 3.36 -3.28 -6.59
CA THR A 91 4.17 -4.06 -5.64
C THR A 91 4.00 -3.60 -4.20
N ASN A 92 2.94 -2.82 -3.91
CA ASN A 92 2.70 -2.33 -2.56
C ASN A 92 2.21 -3.47 -1.64
N HIS A 93 3.05 -3.84 -0.67
CA HIS A 93 2.75 -4.87 0.32
C HIS A 93 3.30 -4.45 1.70
N PRO A 94 2.77 -5.00 2.80
CA PRO A 94 3.33 -4.80 4.13
C PRO A 94 4.67 -5.55 4.26
N LEU A 95 5.67 -4.90 4.85
CA LEU A 95 6.96 -5.51 5.19
C LEU A 95 7.46 -5.03 6.55
N LEU A 96 8.36 -5.80 7.16
CA LEU A 96 8.99 -5.40 8.42
C LEU A 96 10.10 -4.38 8.15
N CYS A 97 10.09 -3.26 8.88
CA CYS A 97 11.20 -2.33 8.88
C CYS A 97 12.38 -2.96 9.65
N PRO A 98 13.59 -3.05 9.07
CA PRO A 98 14.74 -3.68 9.72
C PRO A 98 15.30 -2.88 10.91
N LEU A 99 14.85 -1.62 11.07
CA LEU A 99 15.25 -0.73 12.16
C LEU A 99 14.20 -0.70 13.28
N CYS A 100 12.99 -1.20 13.04
CA CYS A 100 11.98 -1.30 14.07
C CYS A 100 12.19 -2.55 14.94
N PRO A 101 11.68 -2.53 16.19
CA PRO A 101 11.57 -3.74 16.99
C PRO A 101 10.80 -4.85 16.25
N THR A 102 11.13 -6.12 16.51
CA THR A 102 10.51 -7.29 15.85
C THR A 102 8.99 -7.34 15.97
N ASN A 103 8.42 -6.76 17.03
CA ASN A 103 6.99 -6.74 17.30
C ASN A 103 6.28 -5.48 16.77
N ALA A 104 7.00 -4.62 16.06
CA ALA A 104 6.42 -3.42 15.47
C ALA A 104 5.45 -3.77 14.33
N PRO A 105 4.45 -2.92 14.06
CA PRO A 105 3.60 -3.07 12.90
C PRO A 105 4.44 -2.98 11.61
N ALA A 106 4.02 -3.73 10.60
CA ALA A 106 4.58 -3.71 9.27
C ALA A 106 4.27 -2.39 8.55
N ILE A 107 5.22 -1.96 7.74
CA ILE A 107 5.16 -0.75 6.95
C ILE A 107 4.88 -1.13 5.51
N TRP A 108 3.95 -0.42 4.86
CA TRP A 108 3.69 -0.59 3.44
C TRP A 108 4.89 -0.15 2.60
N LYS A 109 5.28 -0.94 1.60
CA LYS A 109 6.45 -0.69 0.73
C LYS A 109 6.58 0.75 0.26
N TYR A 110 5.48 1.34 -0.22
CA TYR A 110 5.50 2.71 -0.74
C TYR A 110 5.75 3.77 0.34
N ASN A 111 5.48 3.45 1.61
CA ASN A 111 5.70 4.35 2.74
C ASN A 111 7.07 4.15 3.40
N LEU A 112 7.77 3.04 3.11
CA LEU A 112 8.97 2.62 3.85
C LEU A 112 10.09 3.68 3.83
N GLN A 113 10.34 4.31 2.69
CA GLN A 113 11.37 5.34 2.58
C GLN A 113 11.07 6.51 3.52
N LYS A 114 9.82 6.95 3.56
CA LYS A 114 9.37 8.05 4.40
C LYS A 114 9.43 7.66 5.87
N HIS A 115 8.95 6.46 6.21
CA HIS A 115 9.03 5.90 7.55
C HIS A 115 10.48 5.91 8.07
N ILE A 116 11.45 5.39 7.31
CA ILE A 116 12.86 5.37 7.75
C ILE A 116 13.37 6.79 7.97
N SER A 117 13.04 7.72 7.07
CA SER A 117 13.51 9.11 7.15
C SER A 117 12.95 9.86 8.36
N GLN A 118 11.74 9.53 8.81
CA GLN A 118 11.03 10.25 9.87
C GLN A 118 11.12 9.57 11.24
N SER A 119 11.10 8.24 11.28
CA SER A 119 11.04 7.46 12.52
C SER A 119 12.42 6.98 12.99
N HIS A 120 13.42 6.96 12.11
CA HIS A 120 14.78 6.53 12.43
C HIS A 120 15.79 7.64 12.13
N TYR A 121 15.73 8.72 12.91
CA TYR A 121 16.65 9.85 12.80
C TYR A 121 18.11 9.38 12.82
N GLY A 122 18.88 9.80 11.80
CA GLY A 122 20.29 9.42 11.64
C GLY A 122 20.51 8.12 10.85
N ALA A 123 19.47 7.37 10.50
CA ALA A 123 19.62 6.21 9.62
C ALA A 123 19.96 6.65 8.18
N THR A 124 20.92 5.95 7.56
CA THR A 124 21.24 6.17 6.14
C THR A 124 20.21 5.46 5.27
N VAL A 125 19.15 6.17 4.88
CA VAL A 125 18.00 5.66 4.09
C VAL A 125 18.45 4.88 2.83
N HIS A 126 19.55 5.30 2.20
CA HIS A 126 20.09 4.68 0.99
C HIS A 126 20.45 3.19 1.18
N LEU A 127 20.87 2.77 2.38
CA LEU A 127 21.20 1.37 2.67
C LEU A 127 20.00 0.44 2.51
N TYR A 128 18.79 0.99 2.66
CA TYR A 128 17.53 0.24 2.58
C TYR A 128 16.83 0.39 1.24
N LYS A 129 17.49 1.03 0.25
CA LYS A 129 16.90 1.32 -1.07
C LYS A 129 16.30 0.10 -1.75
N ASN A 130 16.92 -1.07 -1.61
CA ASN A 130 16.42 -2.31 -2.22
C ASN A 130 15.05 -2.75 -1.68
N LEU A 131 14.65 -2.31 -0.48
CA LEU A 131 13.36 -2.66 0.11
C LEU A 131 12.19 -1.84 -0.45
N PHE A 132 12.46 -0.60 -0.88
CA PHE A 132 11.42 0.33 -1.36
C PHE A 132 11.60 0.77 -2.82
N LYS A 133 12.68 0.35 -3.49
CA LYS A 133 12.89 0.64 -4.92
C LYS A 133 11.75 0.05 -5.74
N LEU A 134 11.25 0.87 -6.65
CA LEU A 134 10.23 0.49 -7.62
C LEU A 134 10.86 0.36 -9.00
N ASP A 135 10.27 -0.51 -9.82
CA ASP A 135 10.65 -0.61 -11.22
C ASP A 135 10.16 0.65 -11.98
N PRO A 136 10.94 1.22 -12.92
CA PRO A 136 10.48 2.34 -13.75
C PRO A 136 9.16 2.05 -14.50
N ALA A 137 8.93 0.80 -14.90
CA ALA A 137 7.69 0.37 -15.54
C ALA A 137 6.52 0.39 -14.54
N GLU A 138 6.73 -0.08 -13.31
CA GLU A 138 5.75 0.06 -12.21
C GLU A 138 5.37 1.53 -12.00
N HIS A 139 6.36 2.42 -11.98
CA HIS A 139 6.10 3.85 -11.83
C HIS A 139 5.18 4.38 -12.94
N THR A 140 5.46 4.01 -14.18
CA THR A 140 4.72 4.45 -15.38
C THR A 140 3.29 3.91 -15.38
N LEU A 141 3.13 2.62 -15.08
CA LEU A 141 1.82 1.96 -15.08
C LEU A 141 0.94 2.44 -13.93
N MET A 142 1.50 2.60 -12.72
CA MET A 142 0.75 3.14 -11.58
C MET A 142 0.32 4.59 -11.82
N LYS A 143 1.15 5.40 -12.51
CA LYS A 143 0.75 6.76 -12.96
C LYS A 143 -0.42 6.72 -13.94
N ARG A 144 -0.36 5.83 -14.93
CA ARG A 144 -1.46 5.67 -15.90
C ARG A 144 -2.76 5.26 -15.22
N LEU A 145 -2.70 4.33 -14.27
CA LEU A 145 -3.85 3.89 -13.48
C LEU A 145 -4.43 5.02 -12.64
N PHE A 146 -3.58 5.86 -12.04
CA PHE A 146 -4.03 7.02 -11.29
C PHE A 146 -4.73 8.05 -12.19
N ASN A 147 -4.21 8.31 -13.39
CA ASN A 147 -4.79 9.28 -14.32
C ASN A 147 -6.09 8.78 -14.96
N ASN A 148 -6.19 7.48 -15.21
CA ASN A 148 -7.36 6.85 -15.83
C ASN A 148 -8.47 6.51 -14.83
N LYS A 149 -8.42 7.06 -13.61
CA LYS A 149 -9.47 6.84 -12.63
C LYS A 149 -10.83 7.19 -13.26
N PRO A 150 -11.85 6.34 -13.07
CA PRO A 150 -13.21 6.69 -13.46
C PRO A 150 -13.69 7.82 -12.54
N CYS A 151 -13.32 9.06 -12.88
CA CYS A 151 -14.03 10.25 -12.42
C CYS A 151 -15.50 10.00 -12.74
N ALA A 152 -16.37 10.14 -11.73
CA ALA A 152 -17.79 9.90 -11.84
C ALA A 152 -18.30 10.35 -13.22
N ARG A 153 -18.94 9.45 -13.97
CA ARG A 153 -19.69 9.86 -15.15
C ARG A 153 -20.62 10.97 -14.66
N LYS A 154 -20.41 12.21 -15.11
CA LYS A 154 -21.41 13.26 -14.93
C LYS A 154 -22.70 12.63 -15.46
N SER A 155 -23.71 12.49 -14.61
CA SER A 155 -25.05 12.21 -15.06
C SER A 155 -25.34 13.25 -16.15
N LYS A 156 -25.57 12.79 -17.38
CA LYS A 156 -26.26 13.64 -18.35
C LYS A 156 -27.62 13.90 -17.71
N GLY A 157 -27.79 15.09 -17.16
CA GLY A 157 -29.09 15.58 -16.73
C GLY A 157 -30.02 15.46 -17.93
N ASN A 158 -31.11 14.75 -17.73
CA ASN A 158 -32.24 14.67 -18.64
C ASN A 158 -33.26 15.73 -18.22
#